data_AF-A0A9D7QH67-F1
#
_entry.id   AF-A0A9D7QH67-F1
#
_cell.length_a   1.000
_cell.length_b   1.000
_cell.length_c   1.000
_cell.angle_alpha   90.00
_cell.angle_beta   90.00
_cell.angle_gamma   90.00
#
_symmetry.space_group_name_H-M   'P 1'
#
loop_
_entity.id
_entity.type
_entity.pdbx_description
1 polymer ?
#
loop_
_entity_poly.entity_id
_entity_poly.type
_entity_poly.pdbx_seq_one_letter_code
_entity_poly.pdbx_strand_id
1 'polypeptide(L)'
;MTSFSLSGPFTRLRLGLAICAALLAGGAGGWALVAGPAVTDDEVEALAAYARLYGYVRWFHPSDEGAEVDWERLAVLGAAEVRRAREAGELQTALVNVFQPIAPTLTLRPIGAGGAGWPDNRPKLEGRVTYWQHRGVKLGSRPSPYLGRRVIAGDESKERKPLFEGSPLAAPILVAALNRDLEVRLPLVLPVDQANRTSGTLAASLPALQERLATCEYVNGDLNDPAVRVAGVVILWNVMQHFFPYHAEAGVDWMAQLRPALRAALEAETPDDYRDGLCRLVARLQDGHGVYYAELSEQRAPVHEHAQTAGGLPIRLAMVDERIVVTAVREAATFVPGDVILTVGGVPAREVLAAREELVSGSPHLRRYRALNRFGQGPIGATIEVTVERDGARVTIPVTLEADKRGYFFNPMPEFELPTLAEVAPGIFYVNLVTCTKADYEARLNDLAQARGVIFDWRWDGQ
;
A
#
# COMPACT_ATOMS: atom_id res chain seq x y z
N MET A 1 7.92 -15.31 0.18
CA MET A 1 7.15 -14.07 -0.01
C MET A 1 6.05 -14.01 1.04
N THR A 2 6.18 -13.13 2.03
CA THR A 2 5.11 -12.79 2.98
C THR A 2 4.30 -11.64 2.41
N SER A 3 3.19 -11.95 1.73
CA SER A 3 2.18 -10.94 1.41
C SER A 3 1.27 -10.75 2.63
N PHE A 4 1.06 -9.49 3.01
CA PHE A 4 0.24 -9.11 4.16
C PHE A 4 -1.19 -8.88 3.72
N SER A 5 -2.14 -9.35 4.52
CA SER A 5 -3.58 -9.17 4.31
C SER A 5 -4.11 -8.27 5.42
N LEU A 6 -4.82 -7.21 5.03
CA LEU A 6 -5.75 -6.50 5.91
C LEU A 6 -7.04 -7.34 5.89
N SER A 7 -7.36 -7.99 7.00
CA SER A 7 -8.63 -8.70 7.17
C SER A 7 -9.58 -7.80 7.97
N GLY A 8 -10.46 -7.13 7.24
CA GLY A 8 -11.56 -6.29 7.70
C GLY A 8 -12.79 -6.54 6.83
N PRO A 9 -13.99 -6.02 7.16
CA PRO A 9 -15.30 -6.44 6.61
C PRO A 9 -15.53 -6.21 5.10
N PHE A 10 -14.49 -5.89 4.33
CA PHE A 10 -14.53 -5.68 2.88
C PHE A 10 -14.73 -6.98 2.06
N THR A 11 -14.91 -8.14 2.71
CA THR A 11 -15.03 -9.45 2.03
C THR A 11 -16.40 -9.75 1.38
N ARG A 12 -17.31 -8.78 1.24
CA ARG A 12 -18.61 -9.00 0.55
C ARG A 12 -18.96 -7.86 -0.41
N LEU A 13 -18.19 -7.75 -1.49
CA LEU A 13 -18.64 -7.00 -2.65
C LEU A 13 -19.58 -7.89 -3.48
N ARG A 14 -20.89 -7.62 -3.45
CA ARG A 14 -21.78 -8.03 -4.56
C ARG A 14 -21.67 -6.94 -5.62
N LEU A 15 -20.93 -7.22 -6.68
CA LEU A 15 -20.87 -6.38 -7.86
C LEU A 15 -22.26 -6.37 -8.52
N GLY A 16 -23.06 -5.36 -8.21
CA GLY A 16 -24.19 -5.00 -9.07
C GLY A 16 -23.61 -4.30 -10.29
N LEU A 17 -23.55 -4.99 -11.45
CA LEU A 17 -23.25 -4.35 -12.72
C LEU A 17 -24.34 -3.29 -13.01
N ALA A 18 -24.05 -2.02 -12.73
CA ALA A 18 -24.73 -0.93 -13.39
C ALA A 18 -23.90 -0.58 -14.63
N ILE A 19 -24.26 -1.20 -15.75
CA ILE A 19 -23.73 -0.85 -17.08
C ILE A 19 -24.22 0.57 -17.39
N CYS A 20 -23.38 1.58 -17.16
CA CYS A 20 -23.55 2.88 -17.82
C CYS A 20 -22.99 2.76 -19.23
N ALA A 21 -23.82 2.27 -20.16
CA ALA A 21 -23.56 2.40 -21.58
C ALA A 21 -23.62 3.88 -21.95
N ALA A 22 -22.47 4.53 -22.08
CA ALA A 22 -22.37 5.83 -22.74
C ALA A 22 -22.62 5.61 -24.25
N LEU A 23 -23.88 5.69 -24.65
CA LEU A 23 -24.27 5.80 -26.05
C LEU A 23 -23.85 7.18 -26.57
N LEU A 24 -22.88 7.19 -27.48
CA LEU A 24 -22.63 8.31 -28.37
C LEU A 24 -23.82 8.46 -29.33
N ALA A 25 -24.72 9.40 -29.05
CA ALA A 25 -25.61 9.98 -30.05
C ALA A 25 -25.92 11.43 -29.66
N GLY A 26 -25.70 12.36 -30.59
CA GLY A 26 -25.65 13.80 -30.37
C GLY A 26 -26.94 14.42 -29.82
N GLY A 27 -26.75 15.44 -28.99
CA GLY A 27 -27.77 16.35 -28.51
C GLY A 27 -27.13 17.35 -27.55
N ALA A 28 -27.02 18.61 -27.96
CA ALA A 28 -26.52 19.69 -27.13
C ALA A 28 -27.46 19.89 -25.92
N GLY A 29 -27.09 19.31 -24.79
CA GLY A 29 -27.69 19.54 -23.48
C GLY A 29 -26.63 19.28 -22.44
N GLY A 30 -26.00 20.34 -21.94
CA GLY A 30 -24.93 20.24 -20.95
C GLY A 30 -25.44 19.64 -19.65
N TRP A 31 -25.03 18.41 -19.35
CA TRP A 31 -25.02 17.90 -17.99
C TRP A 31 -23.76 18.44 -17.35
N ALA A 32 -23.87 19.58 -16.67
CA ALA A 32 -22.81 20.02 -15.78
C ALA A 32 -22.70 18.96 -14.68
N LEU A 33 -21.65 18.13 -14.72
CA LEU A 33 -21.17 17.47 -13.51
C LEU A 33 -20.95 18.59 -12.50
N VAL A 34 -21.76 18.60 -11.43
CA VAL A 34 -21.50 19.46 -10.29
C VAL A 34 -20.21 18.92 -9.68
N ALA A 35 -19.08 19.53 -10.06
CA ALA A 35 -17.80 19.26 -9.44
C ALA A 35 -17.97 19.49 -7.94
N GLY A 36 -17.56 18.51 -7.13
CA GLY A 36 -17.50 18.67 -5.69
C GLY A 36 -16.65 19.89 -5.31
N PRO A 37 -16.75 20.39 -4.07
CA PRO A 37 -15.89 21.48 -3.62
C PRO A 37 -14.43 21.10 -3.82
N ALA A 38 -13.63 22.06 -4.32
CA ALA A 38 -12.21 21.85 -4.56
C ALA A 38 -11.48 21.48 -3.26
N VAL A 39 -10.54 20.53 -3.35
CA VAL A 39 -9.73 20.07 -2.20
C VAL A 39 -8.78 21.18 -1.76
N THR A 40 -8.97 21.69 -0.54
CA THR A 40 -8.15 22.78 0.01
C THR A 40 -6.91 22.27 0.74
N ASP A 41 -5.87 23.09 0.80
CA ASP A 41 -4.67 22.80 1.59
C ASP A 41 -5.00 22.60 3.08
N ASP A 42 -5.94 23.38 3.62
CA ASP A 42 -6.34 23.29 5.01
C ASP A 42 -7.06 21.97 5.33
N GLU A 43 -7.88 21.43 4.42
CA GLU A 43 -8.50 20.11 4.57
C GLU A 43 -7.42 19.02 4.60
N VAL A 44 -6.41 19.11 3.73
CA VAL A 44 -5.28 18.18 3.70
C VAL A 44 -4.44 18.28 4.97
N GLU A 45 -4.18 19.49 5.50
CA GLU A 45 -3.47 19.68 6.76
C GLU A 45 -4.23 19.13 7.97
N ALA A 46 -5.55 19.35 8.00
CA ALA A 46 -6.43 18.81 9.04
C ALA A 46 -6.41 17.27 9.05
N LEU A 47 -6.51 16.66 7.87
CA LEU A 47 -6.41 15.21 7.70
C LEU A 47 -5.02 14.68 8.03
N ALA A 48 -3.95 15.43 7.76
CA ALA A 48 -2.60 15.05 8.15
C ALA A 48 -2.42 15.06 9.68
N ALA A 49 -3.00 16.04 10.38
CA ALA A 49 -3.03 16.09 11.84
C ALA A 49 -3.78 14.86 12.41
N TYR A 50 -4.94 14.55 11.83
CA TYR A 50 -5.71 13.36 12.15
C TYR A 50 -4.91 12.06 11.95
N ALA A 51 -4.28 11.91 10.78
CA ALA A 51 -3.51 10.71 10.45
C ALA A 51 -2.35 10.47 11.43
N ARG A 52 -1.64 11.54 11.83
CA ARG A 52 -0.57 11.46 12.83
C ARG A 52 -1.11 11.04 14.19
N LEU A 53 -2.20 11.68 14.64
CA LEU A 53 -2.79 11.36 15.92
C LEU A 53 -3.33 9.92 15.96
N TYR A 54 -3.94 9.47 14.86
CA TYR A 54 -4.39 8.09 14.68
C TYR A 54 -3.27 7.09 14.95
N GLY A 55 -2.08 7.28 14.36
CA GLY A 55 -0.92 6.43 14.59
C GLY A 55 -0.44 6.46 16.03
N TYR A 56 -0.33 7.66 16.62
CA TYR A 56 0.16 7.81 17.99
C TYR A 56 -0.75 7.09 18.98
N VAL A 57 -2.07 7.27 18.88
CA VAL A 57 -3.02 6.63 19.79
C VAL A 57 -3.09 5.12 19.54
N ARG A 58 -3.24 4.70 18.27
CA ARG A 58 -3.39 3.28 17.90
C ARG A 58 -2.26 2.42 18.38
N TRP A 59 -1.04 2.91 18.26
CA TRP A 59 0.14 2.11 18.50
C TRP A 59 0.77 2.37 19.87
N PHE A 60 0.57 3.53 20.50
CA PHE A 60 1.36 3.86 21.68
C PHE A 60 0.57 4.25 22.93
N HIS A 61 -0.72 4.57 22.83
CA HIS A 61 -1.53 4.83 24.02
C HIS A 61 -2.07 3.49 24.61
N PRO A 62 -1.78 3.15 25.87
CA PRO A 62 -2.04 1.81 26.40
C PRO A 62 -3.38 1.70 27.17
N SER A 63 -4.38 2.51 26.81
CA SER A 63 -5.73 2.41 27.39
C SER A 63 -6.39 1.07 27.08
N ASP A 64 -7.27 0.62 27.98
CA ASP A 64 -8.12 -0.53 27.70
C ASP A 64 -9.10 -0.22 26.55
N GLU A 65 -9.67 0.98 26.53
CA GLU A 65 -10.64 1.41 25.51
C GLU A 65 -10.05 1.40 24.09
N GLY A 66 -8.80 1.86 23.95
CA GLY A 66 -8.08 1.81 22.67
C GLY A 66 -7.75 0.38 22.21
N ALA A 67 -7.71 -0.59 23.12
CA ALA A 67 -7.50 -1.99 22.76
C ALA A 67 -8.78 -2.71 22.32
N GLU A 68 -9.95 -2.16 22.62
CA GLU A 68 -11.27 -2.74 22.31
C GLU A 68 -11.97 -2.06 21.12
N VAL A 69 -11.42 -0.97 20.59
CA VAL A 69 -12.02 -0.21 19.47
C VAL A 69 -11.78 -0.86 18.11
N ASP A 70 -12.76 -0.72 17.21
CA ASP A 70 -12.60 -1.01 15.79
C ASP A 70 -11.81 0.13 15.11
N TRP A 71 -10.50 -0.09 14.96
CA TRP A 71 -9.56 0.88 14.39
C TRP A 71 -9.82 1.22 12.92
N GLU A 72 -10.45 0.34 12.14
CA GLU A 72 -10.75 0.58 10.73
C GLU A 72 -11.97 1.48 10.61
N ARG A 73 -13.04 1.19 11.37
CA ARG A 73 -14.21 2.07 11.45
C ARG A 73 -13.85 3.43 12.04
N LEU A 74 -12.97 3.47 13.05
CA LEU A 74 -12.49 4.72 13.61
C LEU A 74 -11.75 5.55 12.56
N ALA A 75 -10.94 4.89 11.71
CA ALA A 75 -10.20 5.56 10.62
C ALA A 75 -11.15 6.33 9.69
N VAL A 76 -12.27 5.70 9.30
CA VAL A 76 -13.30 6.30 8.43
C VAL A 76 -14.10 7.38 9.16
N LEU A 77 -14.59 7.10 10.38
CA LEU A 77 -15.35 8.06 11.18
C LEU A 77 -14.55 9.35 11.40
N GLY A 78 -13.30 9.22 11.85
CA GLY A 78 -12.45 10.38 12.12
C GLY A 78 -12.10 11.17 10.87
N ALA A 79 -11.89 10.50 9.73
CA ALA A 79 -11.72 11.18 8.44
C ALA A 79 -12.98 11.98 8.07
N ALA A 80 -14.18 11.41 8.25
CA ALA A 80 -15.44 12.09 7.97
C ALA A 80 -15.66 13.31 8.89
N GLU A 81 -15.34 13.21 10.18
CA GLU A 81 -15.50 14.33 11.13
C GLU A 81 -14.51 15.46 10.89
N VAL A 82 -13.25 15.13 10.64
CA VAL A 82 -12.20 16.12 10.35
C VAL A 82 -12.50 16.88 9.05
N ARG A 83 -13.05 16.20 8.04
CA ARG A 83 -13.50 16.86 6.80
C ARG A 83 -14.69 17.79 6.99
N ARG A 84 -15.45 17.67 8.08
CA ARG A 84 -16.55 18.59 8.41
C ARG A 84 -16.08 19.79 9.22
N ALA A 85 -14.90 19.70 9.85
CA ALA A 85 -14.29 20.82 10.55
C ALA A 85 -13.72 21.84 9.55
N ARG A 86 -14.43 22.96 9.37
CA ARG A 86 -14.08 24.03 8.41
C ARG A 86 -13.69 25.33 9.11
N GLU A 87 -14.02 25.49 10.39
CA GLU A 87 -13.75 26.70 11.17
C GLU A 87 -12.65 26.52 12.21
N ALA A 88 -12.14 27.64 12.72
CA ALA A 88 -11.10 27.65 13.75
C ALA A 88 -11.57 26.92 15.01
N GLY A 89 -10.73 26.00 15.52
CA GLY A 89 -11.05 25.20 16.71
C GLY A 89 -11.93 23.96 16.44
N GLU A 90 -12.65 23.89 15.33
CA GLU A 90 -13.45 22.70 14.99
C GLU A 90 -12.58 21.46 14.79
N LEU A 91 -11.37 21.60 14.25
CA LEU A 91 -10.43 20.50 14.11
C LEU A 91 -10.07 19.90 15.48
N GLN A 92 -9.75 20.76 16.47
CA GLN A 92 -9.45 20.30 17.81
C GLN A 92 -10.66 19.57 18.42
N THR A 93 -11.86 20.12 18.27
CA THR A 93 -13.11 19.50 18.73
C THR A 93 -13.34 18.15 18.07
N ALA A 94 -13.17 18.04 16.75
CA ALA A 94 -13.30 16.78 16.03
C ALA A 94 -12.30 15.72 16.53
N LEU A 95 -11.03 16.09 16.68
CA LEU A 95 -10.01 15.17 17.19
C LEU A 95 -10.30 14.73 18.64
N VAL A 96 -10.77 15.64 19.50
CA VAL A 96 -11.19 15.30 20.87
C VAL A 96 -12.37 14.31 20.85
N ASN A 97 -13.40 14.57 20.04
CA ASN A 97 -14.59 13.74 19.94
C ASN A 97 -14.32 12.32 19.40
N VAL A 98 -13.27 12.17 18.59
CA VAL A 98 -12.82 10.88 18.05
C VAL A 98 -11.92 10.14 19.04
N PHE A 99 -10.92 10.81 19.61
CA PHE A 99 -9.84 10.13 20.34
C PHE A 99 -9.97 10.14 21.85
N GLN A 100 -10.58 11.15 22.47
CA GLN A 100 -10.72 11.18 23.93
C GLN A 100 -11.48 9.96 24.49
N PRO A 101 -12.52 9.41 23.83
CA PRO A 101 -13.19 8.21 24.33
C PRO A 101 -12.32 6.95 24.40
N ILE A 102 -11.25 6.89 23.61
CA ILE A 102 -10.31 5.75 23.58
C ILE A 102 -8.95 6.07 24.16
N ALA A 103 -8.62 7.35 24.34
CA ALA A 103 -7.42 7.83 25.00
C ALA A 103 -7.79 8.97 25.97
N PRO A 104 -8.41 8.68 27.12
CA PRO A 104 -8.97 9.71 28.02
C PRO A 104 -7.93 10.71 28.56
N THR A 105 -6.66 10.31 28.60
CA THR A 105 -5.56 11.11 29.14
C THR A 105 -4.84 11.96 28.09
N LEU A 106 -5.20 11.80 26.81
CA LEU A 106 -4.73 12.66 25.73
C LEU A 106 -5.15 14.11 25.97
N THR A 107 -4.23 15.04 25.69
CA THR A 107 -4.50 16.48 25.66
C THR A 107 -4.05 17.08 24.34
N LEU A 108 -4.91 17.92 23.75
CA LEU A 108 -4.61 18.72 22.57
C LEU A 108 -4.59 20.20 22.95
N ARG A 109 -3.69 20.97 22.31
CA ARG A 109 -3.67 22.43 22.45
C ARG A 109 -3.16 23.11 21.19
N PRO A 110 -3.50 24.39 20.97
CA PRO A 110 -2.86 25.21 19.95
C PRO A 110 -1.36 25.41 20.20
N ILE A 111 -0.56 25.38 19.14
CA ILE A 111 0.86 25.71 19.17
C ILE A 111 1.03 27.21 19.45
N GLY A 112 1.96 27.58 20.32
CA GLY A 112 2.22 28.98 20.63
C GLY A 112 1.22 29.62 21.60
N ALA A 113 0.34 28.83 22.24
CA ALA A 113 -0.45 29.24 23.40
C ALA A 113 0.48 29.49 24.62
N GLY A 114 1.24 30.59 24.56
CA GLY A 114 2.26 30.95 25.54
C GLY A 114 1.65 31.20 26.94
N GLY A 115 2.23 30.56 27.95
CA GLY A 115 2.03 30.89 29.37
C GLY A 115 1.14 29.91 30.16
N ALA A 116 0.14 29.28 29.55
CA ALA A 116 -0.63 28.23 30.22
C ALA A 116 0.13 26.91 30.14
N GLY A 117 0.62 26.43 31.29
CA GLY A 117 1.16 25.07 31.40
C GLY A 117 0.11 24.06 30.91
N TRP A 118 0.57 22.90 30.45
CA TRP A 118 -0.36 21.82 30.11
C TRP A 118 -1.30 21.54 31.29
N PRO A 119 -2.60 21.22 31.07
CA PRO A 119 -3.49 20.79 32.15
C PRO A 119 -2.81 19.66 32.94
N ASP A 120 -2.79 19.70 34.27
CA ASP A 120 -2.15 18.64 35.06
C ASP A 120 -3.05 17.40 35.13
N ASN A 121 -3.21 16.74 33.98
CA ASN A 121 -3.91 15.46 33.82
C ASN A 121 -2.93 14.29 33.66
N ARG A 122 -1.67 14.47 34.08
CA ARG A 122 -0.65 13.43 33.98
C ARG A 122 -1.09 12.24 34.85
N PRO A 123 -1.09 11.03 34.30
CA PRO A 123 -1.31 9.85 35.12
C PRO A 123 -0.23 9.79 36.20
N LYS A 124 -0.64 9.66 37.47
CA LYS A 124 0.30 9.41 38.56
C LYS A 124 0.80 7.98 38.40
N LEU A 125 2.08 7.81 38.11
CA LEU A 125 2.73 6.52 37.90
C LEU A 125 3.08 5.88 39.25
N GLU A 126 2.08 5.67 40.10
CA GLU A 126 2.20 5.00 41.38
C GLU A 126 1.72 3.54 41.22
N GLY A 127 2.52 2.57 41.67
CA GLY A 127 2.18 1.15 41.56
C GLY A 127 2.51 0.53 40.20
N ARG A 128 1.66 -0.41 39.74
CA ARG A 128 1.87 -1.12 38.46
C ARG A 128 1.43 -0.25 37.29
N VAL A 129 2.12 -0.40 36.18
CA VAL A 129 1.89 0.41 34.97
C VAL A 129 1.83 -0.46 33.73
N THR A 130 1.16 0.04 32.70
CA THR A 130 1.03 -0.59 31.38
C THR A 130 1.52 0.32 30.26
N TYR A 131 2.07 -0.30 29.21
CA TYR A 131 2.56 0.37 28.00
C TYR A 131 2.57 -0.61 26.81
N TRP A 132 2.68 -0.09 25.59
CA TRP A 132 2.81 -0.92 24.39
C TRP A 132 4.27 -1.25 24.07
N GLN A 133 4.51 -2.47 23.62
CA GLN A 133 5.70 -2.86 22.86
C GLN A 133 5.25 -3.53 21.55
N HIS A 134 5.97 -3.23 20.46
CA HIS A 134 5.71 -3.84 19.16
C HIS A 134 6.98 -4.41 18.56
N ARG A 135 6.92 -5.67 18.14
CA ARG A 135 7.91 -6.31 17.29
C ARG A 135 7.30 -6.41 15.90
N GLY A 136 7.49 -5.37 15.09
CA GLY A 136 6.81 -5.20 13.81
C GLY A 136 5.29 -5.05 13.94
N VAL A 137 4.58 -5.14 12.81
CA VAL A 137 3.12 -4.99 12.75
C VAL A 137 2.43 -6.34 12.60
N LYS A 138 1.50 -6.65 13.50
CA LYS A 138 0.62 -7.81 13.34
C LYS A 138 -0.65 -7.37 12.61
N LEU A 139 -0.79 -7.79 11.35
CA LEU A 139 -1.98 -7.56 10.53
C LEU A 139 -2.75 -8.88 10.40
N GLY A 140 -4.02 -8.86 10.81
CA GLY A 140 -4.93 -10.01 10.72
C GLY A 140 -4.68 -11.14 11.72
N SER A 141 -5.36 -12.26 11.48
CA SER A 141 -5.43 -13.41 12.39
C SER A 141 -4.39 -14.51 12.13
N ARG A 142 -3.65 -14.43 11.02
CA ARG A 142 -2.67 -15.47 10.63
C ARG A 142 -1.46 -15.50 11.59
N PRO A 143 -0.83 -16.68 11.80
CA PRO A 143 0.43 -16.78 12.52
C PRO A 143 1.48 -15.86 11.89
N SER A 144 2.12 -15.03 12.72
CA SER A 144 3.10 -14.05 12.29
C SER A 144 4.20 -13.95 13.34
N PRO A 145 5.48 -13.78 12.93
CA PRO A 145 6.56 -13.44 13.85
C PRO A 145 6.41 -12.02 14.42
N TYR A 146 5.52 -11.20 13.83
CA TYR A 146 5.21 -9.87 14.33
C TYR A 146 4.10 -9.89 15.37
N LEU A 147 4.27 -9.08 16.40
CA LEU A 147 3.32 -8.98 17.49
C LEU A 147 3.42 -7.63 18.21
N GLY A 148 2.25 -7.08 18.56
CA GLY A 148 2.11 -6.01 19.54
C GLY A 148 1.65 -6.59 20.87
N ARG A 149 2.13 -6.02 21.97
CA ARG A 149 1.70 -6.43 23.32
C ARG A 149 1.55 -5.22 24.22
N ARG A 150 0.41 -5.19 24.91
CA ARG A 150 0.15 -4.28 26.02
C ARG A 150 0.74 -4.88 27.30
N VAL A 151 1.99 -4.50 27.56
CA VAL A 151 2.82 -4.99 28.66
C VAL A 151 2.30 -4.44 29.99
N ILE A 152 2.39 -5.22 31.06
CA ILE A 152 2.25 -4.71 32.43
C ILE A 152 3.58 -4.93 33.15
N ALA A 153 4.15 -3.85 33.70
CA ALA A 153 5.43 -3.92 34.38
C ALA A 153 5.37 -4.92 35.56
N GLY A 154 6.34 -5.83 35.59
CA GLY A 154 6.43 -6.91 36.59
C GLY A 154 5.48 -8.10 36.38
N ASP A 155 4.72 -8.14 35.28
CA ASP A 155 3.88 -9.29 34.94
C ASP A 155 4.66 -10.34 34.11
N GLU A 156 4.68 -11.59 34.56
CA GLU A 156 5.40 -12.69 33.90
C GLU A 156 4.51 -13.55 32.98
N SER A 157 3.21 -13.25 32.91
CA SER A 157 2.29 -13.96 32.01
C SER A 157 2.70 -13.78 30.54
N LYS A 158 2.44 -14.80 29.71
CA LYS A 158 2.80 -14.73 28.28
C LYS A 158 2.10 -13.59 27.55
N GLU A 159 0.95 -13.17 28.05
CA GLU A 159 0.07 -12.15 27.50
C GLU A 159 0.54 -10.73 27.84
N ARG A 160 1.23 -10.54 28.98
CA ARG A 160 1.57 -9.21 29.53
C ARG A 160 3.06 -8.99 29.77
N LYS A 161 3.91 -10.02 29.71
CA LYS A 161 5.36 -9.82 29.86
C LYS A 161 5.98 -9.08 28.68
N PRO A 162 7.09 -8.33 28.88
CA PRO A 162 7.81 -7.67 27.80
C PRO A 162 8.16 -8.59 26.62
N LEU A 163 8.13 -8.03 25.41
CA LEU A 163 8.58 -8.65 24.17
C LEU A 163 10.09 -8.59 23.99
N PHE A 164 10.69 -7.52 24.48
CA PHE A 164 12.12 -7.22 24.40
C PHE A 164 12.52 -6.31 25.56
N GLU A 165 13.82 -6.20 25.77
CA GLU A 165 14.42 -5.31 26.77
C GLU A 165 14.19 -3.83 26.40
N GLY A 166 13.79 -3.02 27.39
CA GLY A 166 13.49 -1.59 27.22
C GLY A 166 12.03 -1.23 27.50
N SER A 167 11.77 0.02 27.86
CA SER A 167 10.41 0.52 28.13
C SER A 167 10.33 2.05 27.95
N PRO A 168 9.14 2.61 27.74
CA PRO A 168 8.96 4.06 27.69
C PRO A 168 8.93 4.72 29.08
N LEU A 169 9.29 4.03 30.17
CA LEU A 169 9.21 4.58 31.53
C LEU A 169 10.13 5.79 31.76
N ALA A 170 11.24 5.89 31.02
CA ALA A 170 12.14 7.05 31.06
C ALA A 170 11.57 8.27 30.32
N ALA A 171 10.63 8.07 29.40
CA ALA A 171 9.95 9.10 28.63
C ALA A 171 8.45 8.74 28.48
N PRO A 172 7.68 8.78 29.58
CA PRO A 172 6.34 8.17 29.63
C PRO A 172 5.27 8.99 28.90
N ILE A 173 5.66 10.11 28.28
CA ILE A 173 4.78 11.07 27.63
C ILE A 173 5.41 11.48 26.30
N LEU A 174 4.65 11.35 25.22
CA LEU A 174 4.95 11.94 23.92
C LEU A 174 4.37 13.36 23.88
N VAL A 175 5.18 14.33 23.45
CA VAL A 175 4.71 15.65 23.01
C VAL A 175 5.09 15.80 21.55
N ALA A 176 4.11 16.06 20.68
CA ALA A 176 4.34 16.13 19.24
C ALA A 176 3.42 17.14 18.56
N ALA A 177 3.96 17.88 17.58
CA ALA A 177 3.16 18.71 16.69
C ALA A 177 2.37 17.81 15.72
N LEU A 178 1.05 17.96 15.69
CA LEU A 178 0.19 17.28 14.74
C LEU A 178 0.19 17.99 13.39
N ASN A 179 0.15 19.32 13.41
CA ASN A 179 0.35 20.19 12.25
C ASN A 179 1.00 21.50 12.72
N ARG A 180 0.88 22.58 11.93
CA ARG A 180 1.42 23.91 12.27
C ARG A 180 0.66 24.60 13.41
N ASP A 181 -0.57 24.16 13.70
CA ASP A 181 -1.51 24.85 14.60
C ASP A 181 -1.78 24.06 15.88
N LEU A 182 -1.64 22.73 15.87
CA LEU A 182 -2.01 21.85 16.99
C LEU A 182 -0.86 20.93 17.38
N GLU A 183 -0.69 20.76 18.69
CA GLU A 183 0.17 19.74 19.28
C GLU A 183 -0.60 18.85 20.26
N VAL A 184 -0.10 17.63 20.40
CA VAL A 184 -0.63 16.63 21.32
C VAL A 184 0.37 16.35 22.43
N ARG A 185 -0.17 16.13 23.63
CA ARG A 185 0.52 15.40 24.69
C ARG A 185 -0.21 14.10 24.96
N LEU A 186 0.49 12.99 24.76
CA LEU A 186 -0.02 11.64 24.81
C LEU A 186 0.77 10.80 25.83
N PRO A 187 0.17 10.39 26.95
CA PRO A 187 0.78 9.40 27.82
C PRO A 187 1.00 8.06 27.11
N LEU A 188 2.24 7.57 27.16
CA LEU A 188 2.65 6.26 26.63
C LEU A 188 2.61 5.17 27.71
N VAL A 189 2.46 5.59 28.97
CA VAL A 189 2.43 4.75 30.16
C VAL A 189 1.22 5.16 30.99
N LEU A 190 0.41 4.19 31.41
CA LEU A 190 -0.73 4.41 32.30
C LEU A 190 -0.62 3.53 33.55
N PRO A 191 -1.05 4.01 34.73
CA PRO A 191 -1.22 3.17 35.90
C PRO A 191 -2.35 2.16 35.68
N VAL A 192 -2.21 0.97 36.27
CA VAL A 192 -3.26 -0.04 36.29
C VAL A 192 -3.71 -0.34 37.72
N ASP A 193 -4.99 -0.68 37.87
CA ASP A 193 -5.56 -1.11 39.14
C ASP A 193 -5.20 -2.58 39.48
N GLN A 194 -5.74 -3.08 40.59
CA GLN A 194 -5.54 -4.47 41.01
C GLN A 194 -6.12 -5.50 40.03
N ALA A 195 -7.09 -5.11 39.19
CA ALA A 195 -7.67 -5.92 38.13
C ALA A 195 -6.93 -5.77 36.79
N ASN A 196 -5.75 -5.12 36.78
CA ASN A 196 -4.97 -4.82 35.59
C ASN A 196 -5.69 -3.94 34.56
N ARG A 197 -6.69 -3.15 34.99
CA ARG A 197 -7.39 -2.18 34.14
C ARG A 197 -6.72 -0.81 34.24
N THR A 198 -6.69 -0.06 33.15
CA THR A 198 -6.12 1.29 33.16
C THR A 198 -6.95 2.22 34.04
N SER A 199 -6.30 3.08 34.84
CA SER A 199 -7.00 4.11 35.63
C SER A 199 -7.19 5.40 34.82
N GLY A 200 -8.22 6.18 35.15
CA GLY A 200 -8.56 7.42 34.43
C GLY A 200 -9.43 7.22 33.19
N THR A 201 -10.18 6.11 33.14
CA THR A 201 -11.10 5.75 32.06
C THR A 201 -12.33 6.66 32.06
N LEU A 202 -12.78 7.07 30.88
CA LEU A 202 -14.09 7.68 30.70
C LEU A 202 -15.08 6.56 30.41
N ALA A 203 -15.44 5.79 31.44
CA ALA A 203 -16.28 4.58 31.29
C ALA A 203 -17.60 4.82 30.51
N ALA A 204 -18.12 6.05 30.51
CA ALA A 204 -19.33 6.42 29.78
C ALA A 204 -19.10 6.79 28.29
N SER A 205 -17.89 7.13 27.86
CA SER A 205 -17.65 7.64 26.49
C SER A 205 -17.36 6.55 25.45
N LEU A 206 -16.78 5.40 25.86
CA LEU A 206 -16.50 4.31 24.92
C LEU A 206 -17.79 3.70 24.34
N PRO A 207 -18.84 3.38 25.12
CA PRO A 207 -20.08 2.83 24.56
C PRO A 207 -20.73 3.75 23.52
N ALA A 208 -20.74 5.07 23.76
CA ALA A 208 -21.27 6.04 22.80
C ALA A 208 -20.44 6.11 21.51
N LEU A 209 -19.11 5.99 21.60
CA LEU A 209 -18.27 5.87 20.41
C LEU A 209 -18.53 4.54 19.68
N GLN A 210 -18.65 3.42 20.39
CA GLN A 210 -18.94 2.12 19.80
C GLN A 210 -20.28 2.13 19.05
N GLU A 211 -21.30 2.81 19.58
CA GLU A 211 -22.58 3.00 18.90
C GLU A 211 -22.43 3.84 17.62
N ARG A 212 -21.67 4.95 17.67
CA ARG A 212 -21.34 5.75 16.48
C ARG A 212 -20.59 4.94 15.42
N LEU A 213 -19.64 4.10 15.84
CA LEU A 213 -18.89 3.22 14.94
C LEU A 213 -19.79 2.13 14.34
N ALA A 214 -20.74 1.60 15.13
CA ALA A 214 -21.67 0.57 14.69
C ALA A 214 -22.64 1.08 13.62
N THR A 215 -23.13 2.31 13.78
CA THR A 215 -24.12 2.97 12.91
C THR A 215 -23.52 3.78 11.76
N CYS A 216 -22.19 3.86 11.67
CA CYS A 216 -21.48 4.56 10.61
C CYS A 216 -21.75 3.92 9.23
N GLU A 217 -22.51 4.60 8.38
CA GLU A 217 -22.93 4.11 7.04
C GLU A 217 -21.75 3.90 6.08
N TYR A 218 -20.62 4.57 6.33
CA TYR A 218 -19.42 4.60 5.48
C TYR A 218 -18.62 3.27 5.49
N VAL A 219 -19.04 2.28 6.29
CA VAL A 219 -18.26 1.06 6.58
C VAL A 219 -18.40 -0.03 5.50
N ASN A 220 -19.26 0.16 4.50
CA ASN A 220 -19.43 -0.84 3.43
C ASN A 220 -18.31 -0.83 2.36
N GLY A 221 -17.23 -0.07 2.56
CA GLY A 221 -16.11 -0.01 1.61
C GLY A 221 -16.46 0.67 0.30
N ASP A 222 -17.43 1.58 0.33
CA ASP A 222 -17.78 2.38 -0.82
C ASP A 222 -16.65 3.35 -1.13
N LEU A 223 -15.85 3.02 -2.15
CA LEU A 223 -14.75 3.85 -2.62
C LEU A 223 -15.23 5.17 -3.23
N ASN A 224 -16.55 5.38 -3.43
CA ASN A 224 -17.08 6.69 -3.81
C ASN A 224 -17.03 7.69 -2.64
N ASP A 225 -16.98 7.21 -1.40
CA ASP A 225 -16.82 8.09 -0.24
C ASP A 225 -15.35 8.49 -0.03
N PRO A 226 -15.00 9.80 -0.13
CA PRO A 226 -13.66 10.28 0.17
C PRO A 226 -13.17 9.95 1.60
N ALA A 227 -14.05 9.82 2.60
CA ALA A 227 -13.64 9.44 3.95
C ALA A 227 -13.07 8.01 4.00
N VAL A 228 -13.64 7.09 3.20
CA VAL A 228 -13.14 5.71 3.05
C VAL A 228 -11.78 5.72 2.36
N ARG A 229 -11.63 6.49 1.28
CA ARG A 229 -10.35 6.63 0.56
C ARG A 229 -9.26 7.22 1.46
N VAL A 230 -9.58 8.27 2.21
CA VAL A 230 -8.66 8.88 3.18
C VAL A 230 -8.27 7.89 4.28
N ALA A 231 -9.23 7.12 4.83
CA ALA A 231 -8.94 6.13 5.85
C ALA A 231 -7.92 5.08 5.40
N GLY A 232 -7.99 4.63 4.14
CA GLY A 232 -7.00 3.70 3.59
C GLY A 232 -5.59 4.31 3.53
N VAL A 233 -5.45 5.58 3.15
CA VAL A 233 -4.17 6.31 3.24
C VAL A 233 -3.69 6.42 4.68
N VAL A 234 -4.56 6.79 5.62
CA VAL A 234 -4.22 6.90 7.05
C VAL A 234 -3.68 5.59 7.59
N ILE A 235 -4.35 4.47 7.29
CA ILE A 235 -3.93 3.14 7.75
C ILE A 235 -2.58 2.75 7.12
N LEU A 236 -2.47 2.84 5.79
CA LEU A 236 -1.26 2.45 5.06
C LEU A 236 -0.06 3.29 5.50
N TRP A 237 -0.22 4.61 5.55
CA TRP A 237 0.85 5.53 5.91
C TRP A 237 1.37 5.28 7.33
N ASN A 238 0.46 5.04 8.29
CA ASN A 238 0.85 4.78 9.68
C ASN A 238 1.54 3.42 9.87
N VAL A 239 1.11 2.38 9.14
CA VAL A 239 1.80 1.08 9.17
C VAL A 239 3.25 1.26 8.76
N MET A 240 3.50 1.98 7.66
CA MET A 240 4.86 2.20 7.21
C MET A 240 5.63 3.15 8.14
N GLN A 241 5.02 4.25 8.59
CA GLN A 241 5.65 5.22 9.51
C GLN A 241 6.21 4.56 10.77
N HIS A 242 5.49 3.58 11.33
CA HIS A 242 5.87 2.99 12.62
C HIS A 242 6.58 1.63 12.51
N PHE A 243 6.46 0.92 11.38
CA PHE A 243 6.94 -0.46 11.28
C PHE A 243 7.78 -0.78 10.05
N PHE A 244 7.95 0.16 9.11
CA PHE A 244 8.89 -0.04 8.02
C PHE A 244 10.34 0.03 8.56
N PRO A 245 11.16 -1.01 8.38
CA PRO A 245 12.46 -1.09 9.04
C PRO A 245 13.55 -0.24 8.39
N TYR A 246 13.35 0.23 7.15
CA TYR A 246 14.41 0.84 6.34
C TYR A 246 14.22 2.34 6.08
N HIS A 247 13.59 3.07 7.01
CA HIS A 247 13.37 4.52 6.85
C HIS A 247 14.68 5.30 6.67
N ALA A 248 15.75 4.91 7.37
CA ALA A 248 17.04 5.57 7.29
C ALA A 248 17.73 5.32 5.94
N GLU A 249 17.60 4.11 5.40
CA GLU A 249 18.23 3.66 4.16
C GLU A 249 17.46 4.09 2.92
N ALA A 250 16.13 4.15 2.99
CA ALA A 250 15.28 4.53 1.84
C ALA A 250 15.50 5.98 1.38
N GLY A 251 16.05 6.86 2.25
CA GLY A 251 16.36 8.25 1.90
C GLY A 251 15.13 9.09 1.52
N VAL A 252 13.93 8.65 1.92
CA VAL A 252 12.67 9.34 1.63
C VAL A 252 12.15 10.00 2.90
N ASP A 253 11.81 11.28 2.80
CA ASP A 253 11.02 11.94 3.84
C ASP A 253 9.60 11.38 3.81
N TRP A 254 9.38 10.34 4.62
CA TRP A 254 8.10 9.65 4.73
C TRP A 254 7.00 10.56 5.30
N MET A 255 7.36 11.48 6.20
CA MET A 255 6.44 12.45 6.77
C MET A 255 5.91 13.42 5.71
N ALA A 256 6.74 13.79 4.74
CA ALA A 256 6.34 14.61 3.60
C ALA A 256 5.42 13.86 2.61
N GLN A 257 5.41 12.53 2.59
CA GLN A 257 4.56 11.76 1.67
C GLN A 257 3.09 11.70 2.07
N LEU A 258 2.75 12.07 3.32
CA LEU A 258 1.38 12.00 3.83
C LEU A 258 0.43 12.95 3.10
N ARG A 259 0.81 14.23 2.95
CA ARG A 259 -0.07 15.26 2.38
C ARG A 259 -0.40 15.00 0.90
N PRO A 260 0.58 14.69 0.01
CA PRO A 260 0.28 14.33 -1.37
C PRO A 260 -0.61 13.09 -1.47
N ALA A 261 -0.42 12.09 -0.61
CA ALA A 261 -1.25 10.89 -0.62
C ALA A 261 -2.70 11.16 -0.19
N LEU A 262 -2.89 11.97 0.85
CA LEU A 262 -4.22 12.40 1.29
C LEU A 262 -4.95 13.21 0.21
N ARG A 263 -4.24 14.16 -0.42
CA ARG A 263 -4.77 14.93 -1.54
C ARG A 263 -5.20 14.03 -2.69
N ALA A 264 -4.33 13.12 -3.12
CA ALA A 264 -4.65 12.17 -4.19
C ALA A 264 -5.85 11.28 -3.85
N ALA A 265 -6.04 10.90 -2.58
CA ALA A 265 -7.21 10.14 -2.15
C ALA A 265 -8.51 10.97 -2.20
N LEU A 266 -8.46 12.26 -1.89
CA LEU A 266 -9.61 13.16 -2.00
C LEU A 266 -9.99 13.42 -3.46
N GLU A 267 -8.97 13.65 -4.30
CA GLU A 267 -9.11 13.99 -5.73
C GLU A 267 -9.40 12.77 -6.63
N ALA A 268 -9.25 11.54 -6.12
CA ALA A 268 -9.55 10.33 -6.88
C ALA A 268 -11.03 10.28 -7.29
N GLU A 269 -11.27 10.20 -8.60
CA GLU A 269 -12.61 10.12 -9.20
C GLU A 269 -13.04 8.67 -9.45
N THR A 270 -12.06 7.79 -9.69
CA THR A 270 -12.28 6.37 -9.95
C THR A 270 -11.58 5.47 -8.94
N PRO A 271 -12.03 4.21 -8.77
CA PRO A 271 -11.30 3.20 -7.99
C PRO A 271 -9.85 3.01 -8.47
N ASP A 272 -9.61 3.19 -9.77
CA ASP A 272 -8.30 3.10 -10.39
C ASP A 272 -7.38 4.25 -9.99
N ASP A 273 -7.89 5.48 -9.96
CA ASP A 273 -7.12 6.66 -9.48
C ASP A 273 -6.71 6.48 -8.02
N TYR A 274 -7.64 5.98 -7.20
CA TYR A 274 -7.40 5.71 -5.79
C TYR A 274 -6.34 4.62 -5.60
N ARG A 275 -6.49 3.49 -6.30
CA ARG A 275 -5.50 2.39 -6.30
C ARG A 275 -4.13 2.92 -6.70
N ASP A 276 -4.06 3.69 -7.78
CA ASP A 276 -2.79 4.21 -8.29
C ASP A 276 -2.16 5.21 -7.29
N GLY A 277 -2.98 5.98 -6.58
CA GLY A 277 -2.55 6.80 -5.45
C GLY A 277 -1.89 5.99 -4.33
N LEU A 278 -2.48 4.86 -3.93
CA LEU A 278 -1.89 3.95 -2.94
C LEU A 278 -0.61 3.28 -3.46
N CYS A 279 -0.59 2.84 -4.73
CA CYS A 279 0.60 2.29 -5.37
C CYS A 279 1.75 3.31 -5.37
N ARG A 280 1.48 4.57 -5.70
CA ARG A 280 2.49 5.66 -5.63
C ARG A 280 3.03 5.84 -4.21
N LEU A 281 2.17 5.82 -3.19
CA LEU A 281 2.61 5.92 -1.80
C LEU A 281 3.53 4.74 -1.41
N VAL A 282 3.19 3.51 -1.79
CA VAL A 282 4.04 2.33 -1.55
C VAL A 282 5.35 2.39 -2.37
N ALA A 283 5.30 2.91 -3.60
CA ALA A 283 6.47 3.07 -4.45
C ALA A 283 7.53 4.01 -3.83
N ARG A 284 7.11 4.96 -2.98
CA ARG A 284 8.03 5.82 -2.22
C ARG A 284 8.92 5.06 -1.24
N LEU A 285 8.56 3.84 -0.84
CA LEU A 285 9.42 3.01 0.02
C LEU A 285 10.69 2.53 -0.69
N GLN A 286 10.67 2.48 -2.04
CA GLN A 286 11.76 1.96 -2.87
C GLN A 286 12.19 0.52 -2.51
N ASP A 287 11.28 -0.27 -1.91
CA ASP A 287 11.52 -1.63 -1.47
C ASP A 287 10.82 -2.61 -2.43
N GLY A 288 11.57 -3.58 -2.97
CA GLY A 288 11.03 -4.59 -3.88
C GLY A 288 9.93 -5.48 -3.28
N HIS A 289 9.78 -5.49 -1.96
CA HIS A 289 8.71 -6.19 -1.23
C HIS A 289 7.48 -5.31 -0.99
N GLY A 290 7.58 -3.99 -1.19
CA GLY A 290 6.47 -3.06 -1.08
C GLY A 290 5.52 -3.22 -2.27
N VAL A 291 4.43 -3.97 -2.08
CA VAL A 291 3.42 -4.19 -3.12
C VAL A 291 2.02 -3.95 -2.57
N TYR A 292 1.23 -3.16 -3.28
CA TYR A 292 -0.20 -3.02 -3.03
C TYR A 292 -0.98 -4.03 -3.88
N TYR A 293 -1.87 -4.78 -3.25
CA TYR A 293 -2.76 -5.74 -3.90
C TYR A 293 -4.20 -5.21 -3.77
N ALA A 294 -4.85 -4.94 -4.91
CA ALA A 294 -6.23 -4.45 -4.93
C ALA A 294 -7.26 -5.55 -4.59
N GLU A 295 -6.90 -6.82 -4.76
CA GLU A 295 -7.74 -7.98 -4.47
C GLU A 295 -6.97 -9.00 -3.64
N LEU A 296 -7.40 -9.19 -2.39
CA LEU A 296 -7.09 -10.40 -1.63
C LEU A 296 -8.42 -10.98 -1.20
N SER A 297 -9.00 -11.86 -2.02
CA SER A 297 -9.95 -12.82 -1.49
C SER A 297 -9.27 -13.57 -0.34
N GLU A 298 -9.96 -13.77 0.79
CA GLU A 298 -9.42 -14.50 1.96
C GLU A 298 -8.89 -15.89 1.58
N GLN A 299 -9.41 -16.44 0.49
CA GLN A 299 -8.88 -17.61 -0.19
C GLN A 299 -7.76 -17.15 -1.13
N ARG A 300 -6.52 -17.57 -0.84
CA ARG A 300 -5.43 -17.56 -1.82
C ARG A 300 -5.93 -18.23 -3.10
N ALA A 301 -6.40 -17.47 -4.08
CA ALA A 301 -6.07 -17.84 -5.44
C ALA A 301 -4.53 -17.89 -5.49
N PRO A 302 -3.92 -18.94 -6.04
CA PRO A 302 -2.47 -18.98 -6.23
C PRO A 302 -2.03 -17.66 -6.89
N VAL A 303 -0.81 -17.23 -6.61
CA VAL A 303 -0.25 -15.92 -7.06
C VAL A 303 -0.37 -15.70 -8.58
N HIS A 304 -0.61 -16.79 -9.33
CA HIS A 304 -0.82 -16.85 -10.78
C HIS A 304 -2.26 -16.63 -11.25
N GLU A 305 -3.25 -16.60 -10.34
CA GLU A 305 -4.69 -16.45 -10.62
C GLU A 305 -5.29 -15.22 -9.91
N HIS A 306 -4.55 -14.10 -9.85
CA HIS A 306 -5.26 -12.83 -9.67
C HIS A 306 -6.21 -12.71 -10.87
N ALA A 307 -7.50 -12.47 -10.60
CA ALA A 307 -8.51 -12.32 -11.62
C ALA A 307 -7.94 -11.40 -12.71
N GLN A 308 -7.93 -11.88 -13.95
CA GLN A 308 -7.42 -11.16 -15.10
C GLN A 308 -8.40 -10.02 -15.38
N THR A 309 -8.27 -8.93 -14.63
CA THR A 309 -9.16 -7.76 -14.71
C THR A 309 -8.68 -6.76 -15.76
N ALA A 310 -7.49 -6.96 -16.32
CA ALA A 310 -6.90 -6.15 -17.37
C ALA A 310 -6.53 -6.99 -18.59
N GLY A 311 -6.72 -6.39 -19.76
CA GLY A 311 -6.22 -6.89 -21.02
C GLY A 311 -4.82 -6.39 -21.31
N GLY A 312 -4.03 -7.17 -22.04
CA GLY A 312 -2.62 -6.91 -22.30
C GLY A 312 -2.22 -7.07 -23.75
N LEU A 313 -1.07 -6.49 -24.09
CA LEU A 313 -0.44 -6.72 -25.40
C LEU A 313 0.11 -8.14 -25.47
N PRO A 314 -0.02 -8.85 -26.60
CA PRO A 314 0.42 -10.24 -26.77
C PRO A 314 1.95 -10.36 -27.00
N ILE A 315 2.73 -9.59 -26.25
CA ILE A 315 4.18 -9.44 -26.43
C ILE A 315 4.93 -9.40 -25.09
N ARG A 316 6.19 -9.83 -25.12
CA ARG A 316 7.19 -9.60 -24.06
C ARG A 316 8.14 -8.49 -24.49
N LEU A 317 8.41 -7.57 -23.57
CA LEU A 317 9.25 -6.41 -23.81
C LEU A 317 10.52 -6.46 -22.95
N ALA A 318 11.60 -5.91 -23.48
CA ALA A 318 12.81 -5.61 -22.74
C ALA A 318 13.31 -4.20 -23.07
N MET A 319 14.08 -3.62 -22.16
CA MET A 319 14.86 -2.42 -22.45
C MET A 319 16.20 -2.85 -23.07
N VAL A 320 16.46 -2.45 -24.31
CA VAL A 320 17.71 -2.73 -25.06
C VAL A 320 18.22 -1.42 -25.65
N ASP A 321 19.42 -0.99 -25.30
CA ASP A 321 20.00 0.30 -25.71
C ASP A 321 19.01 1.46 -25.56
N GLU A 322 18.38 1.54 -24.39
CA GLU A 322 17.38 2.57 -24.06
C GLU A 322 16.13 2.56 -24.98
N ARG A 323 15.87 1.46 -25.70
CA ARG A 323 14.67 1.25 -26.51
C ARG A 323 13.82 0.13 -25.93
N ILE A 324 12.50 0.26 -26.06
CA ILE A 324 11.53 -0.75 -25.63
C ILE A 324 11.34 -1.72 -26.79
N VAL A 325 11.93 -2.91 -26.69
CA VAL A 325 12.03 -3.88 -27.79
C VAL A 325 11.17 -5.10 -27.50
N VAL A 326 10.43 -5.56 -28.52
CA VAL A 326 9.72 -6.83 -28.51
C VAL A 326 10.74 -7.97 -28.53
N THR A 327 10.72 -8.81 -27.49
CA THR A 327 11.64 -9.95 -27.35
C THR A 327 10.96 -11.29 -27.60
N ALA A 328 9.64 -11.34 -27.49
CA ALA A 328 8.83 -12.49 -27.82
C ALA A 328 7.39 -12.06 -28.11
N VAL A 329 6.69 -12.84 -28.92
CA VAL A 329 5.33 -12.59 -29.41
C VAL A 329 4.52 -13.87 -29.29
N ARG A 330 3.22 -13.77 -28.95
CA ARG A 330 2.33 -14.95 -28.99
C ARG A 330 1.99 -15.29 -30.43
N GLU A 331 1.69 -16.56 -30.72
CA GLU A 331 1.47 -17.08 -32.09
C GLU A 331 0.48 -16.25 -32.94
N ALA A 332 -0.53 -15.63 -32.34
CA ALA A 332 -1.55 -14.85 -33.04
C ALA A 332 -1.22 -13.34 -33.18
N ALA A 333 -0.03 -12.89 -32.75
CA ALA A 333 0.32 -11.46 -32.73
C ALA A 333 0.96 -11.00 -34.05
N THR A 334 0.61 -9.80 -34.52
CA THR A 334 1.20 -9.15 -35.72
C THR A 334 2.60 -8.56 -35.47
N PHE A 335 3.01 -8.48 -34.20
CA PHE A 335 4.35 -8.04 -33.81
C PHE A 335 5.40 -9.07 -34.22
N VAL A 336 6.64 -8.62 -34.39
CA VAL A 336 7.80 -9.52 -34.57
C VAL A 336 8.87 -9.21 -33.53
N PRO A 337 9.62 -10.23 -33.05
CA PRO A 337 10.81 -9.98 -32.24
C PRO A 337 11.76 -9.00 -32.94
N GLY A 338 12.23 -8.00 -32.21
CA GLY A 338 13.04 -6.90 -32.74
C GLY A 338 12.26 -5.60 -33.01
N ASP A 339 10.92 -5.64 -33.07
CA ASP A 339 10.11 -4.42 -33.16
C ASP A 339 10.43 -3.47 -31.98
N VAL A 340 10.68 -2.20 -32.28
CA VAL A 340 10.85 -1.16 -31.26
C VAL A 340 9.53 -0.44 -31.06
N ILE A 341 8.97 -0.48 -29.85
CA ILE A 341 7.70 0.21 -29.55
C ILE A 341 7.94 1.72 -29.48
N LEU A 342 7.25 2.47 -30.34
CA LEU A 342 7.33 3.93 -30.39
C LEU A 342 6.18 4.59 -29.62
N THR A 343 4.94 4.14 -29.86
CA THR A 343 3.76 4.67 -29.17
C THR A 343 2.73 3.58 -28.88
N VAL A 344 1.91 3.79 -27.85
CA VAL A 344 0.76 2.95 -27.47
C VAL A 344 -0.44 3.87 -27.24
N GLY A 345 -1.51 3.69 -28.01
CA GLY A 345 -2.68 4.57 -27.95
C GLY A 345 -2.35 6.04 -28.23
N GLY A 346 -1.36 6.29 -29.08
CA GLY A 346 -0.86 7.64 -29.38
C GLY A 346 0.13 8.22 -28.35
N VAL A 347 0.30 7.59 -27.18
CA VAL A 347 1.23 8.04 -26.14
C VAL A 347 2.64 7.49 -26.40
N PRO A 348 3.72 8.28 -26.31
CA PRO A 348 5.09 7.79 -26.43
C PRO A 348 5.39 6.63 -25.49
N ALA A 349 6.02 5.58 -26.00
CA ALA A 349 6.25 4.34 -25.26
C ALA A 349 7.06 4.58 -23.97
N ARG A 350 8.00 5.53 -23.98
CA ARG A 350 8.75 5.91 -22.76
C ARG A 350 7.87 6.54 -21.69
N GLU A 351 6.87 7.34 -22.07
CA GLU A 351 5.93 7.94 -21.12
C GLU A 351 5.02 6.87 -20.52
N VAL A 352 4.55 5.92 -21.33
CA VAL A 352 3.79 4.75 -20.85
C VAL A 352 4.61 3.95 -19.83
N LEU A 353 5.88 3.69 -20.13
CA LEU A 353 6.77 2.99 -19.21
C LEU A 353 7.01 3.79 -17.92
N ALA A 354 7.33 5.08 -18.03
CA ALA A 354 7.60 5.94 -16.89
C ALA A 354 6.39 6.01 -15.94
N ALA A 355 5.19 6.20 -16.48
CA ALA A 355 3.95 6.20 -15.70
C ALA A 355 3.74 4.86 -14.96
N ARG A 356 4.11 3.73 -15.55
CA ARG A 356 4.07 2.41 -14.87
C ARG A 356 5.17 2.26 -13.83
N GLU A 357 6.39 2.75 -14.08
CA GLU A 357 7.50 2.72 -13.12
C GLU A 357 7.18 3.52 -11.84
N GLU A 358 6.38 4.59 -11.92
CA GLU A 358 5.92 5.36 -10.76
C GLU A 358 5.02 4.58 -9.80
N LEU A 359 4.37 3.51 -10.28
CA LEU A 359 3.47 2.67 -9.51
C LEU A 359 4.17 1.45 -8.89
N VAL A 360 5.48 1.31 -9.08
CA VAL A 360 6.25 0.15 -8.63
C VAL A 360 7.26 0.56 -7.57
N SER A 361 7.28 -0.17 -6.45
CA SER A 361 8.32 -0.07 -5.43
C SER A 361 9.49 -1.02 -5.73
N GLY A 362 10.70 -0.56 -5.44
CA GLY A 362 11.94 -1.31 -5.61
C GLY A 362 13.07 -0.49 -6.23
N SER A 363 14.18 -1.16 -6.51
CA SER A 363 15.31 -0.57 -7.23
C SER A 363 14.92 -0.15 -8.65
N PRO A 364 15.64 0.78 -9.30
CA PRO A 364 15.34 1.21 -10.67
C PRO A 364 15.19 0.05 -11.66
N HIS A 365 16.05 -0.97 -11.56
CA HIS A 365 15.99 -2.16 -12.41
C HIS A 365 14.72 -2.99 -12.17
N LEU A 366 14.35 -3.22 -10.91
CA LEU A 366 13.15 -3.99 -10.57
C LEU A 366 11.88 -3.25 -10.97
N ARG A 367 11.86 -1.92 -10.77
CA ARG A 367 10.75 -1.04 -11.19
C ARG A 367 10.50 -1.16 -12.67
N ARG A 368 11.56 -1.01 -13.47
CA ARG A 368 11.50 -1.15 -14.93
C ARG A 368 11.00 -2.52 -15.36
N TYR A 369 11.56 -3.57 -14.79
CA TYR A 369 11.17 -4.95 -15.10
C TYR A 369 9.67 -5.20 -14.85
N ARG A 370 9.17 -4.85 -13.66
CA ARG A 370 7.74 -5.02 -13.32
C ARG A 370 6.82 -4.08 -14.11
N ALA A 371 7.29 -2.87 -14.43
CA ALA A 371 6.55 -1.93 -15.27
C ALA A 371 6.39 -2.47 -16.70
N LEU A 372 7.44 -3.08 -17.26
CA LEU A 372 7.37 -3.76 -18.56
C LEU A 372 6.39 -4.93 -18.57
N ASN A 373 6.27 -5.68 -17.46
CA ASN A 373 5.29 -6.77 -17.34
C ASN A 373 3.83 -6.29 -17.41
N ARG A 374 3.57 -5.03 -17.03
CA ARG A 374 2.25 -4.39 -17.11
C ARG A 374 2.13 -3.37 -18.26
N PHE A 375 3.10 -3.35 -19.15
CA PHE A 375 3.16 -2.38 -20.23
C PHE A 375 1.99 -2.58 -21.20
N GLY A 376 1.35 -1.46 -21.58
CA GLY A 376 0.22 -1.45 -22.49
C GLY A 376 -1.04 -2.14 -21.96
N GLN A 377 -1.15 -2.41 -20.66
CA GLN A 377 -2.38 -2.94 -20.06
C GLN A 377 -3.51 -1.91 -20.08
N GLY A 378 -4.72 -2.39 -20.33
CA GLY A 378 -5.96 -1.61 -20.39
C GLY A 378 -7.19 -2.49 -20.26
N PRO A 379 -8.41 -1.98 -20.54
CA PRO A 379 -9.63 -2.78 -20.46
C PRO A 379 -9.63 -3.95 -21.45
N ILE A 380 -10.10 -5.12 -21.03
CA ILE A 380 -10.25 -6.29 -21.90
C ILE A 380 -11.23 -5.96 -23.03
N GLY A 381 -10.87 -6.32 -24.27
CA GLY A 381 -11.64 -6.05 -25.48
C GLY A 381 -11.42 -4.66 -26.06
N ALA A 382 -10.72 -3.76 -25.38
CA ALA A 382 -10.36 -2.46 -25.95
C ALA A 382 -9.40 -2.65 -27.14
N THR A 383 -9.62 -1.91 -28.22
CA THR A 383 -8.69 -1.85 -29.34
C THR A 383 -7.80 -0.63 -29.20
N ILE A 384 -6.48 -0.82 -29.27
CA ILE A 384 -5.50 0.26 -29.21
C ILE A 384 -4.55 0.19 -30.39
N GLU A 385 -4.11 1.35 -30.89
CA GLU A 385 -3.07 1.41 -31.90
C GLU A 385 -1.68 1.41 -31.25
N VAL A 386 -0.82 0.50 -31.69
CA VAL A 386 0.59 0.46 -31.30
C VAL A 386 1.43 0.79 -32.51
N THR A 387 2.23 1.85 -32.41
CA THR A 387 3.23 2.16 -33.45
C THR A 387 4.55 1.52 -33.07
N VAL A 388 5.17 0.80 -34.01
CA VAL A 388 6.51 0.24 -33.89
C VAL A 388 7.44 0.73 -35.00
N GLU A 389 8.75 0.69 -34.75
CA GLU A 389 9.78 0.73 -35.78
C GLU A 389 10.20 -0.71 -36.09
N ARG A 390 10.11 -1.09 -37.37
CA ARG A 390 10.47 -2.40 -37.92
C ARG A 390 11.35 -2.18 -39.14
N ASP A 391 12.58 -2.68 -39.10
CA ASP A 391 13.56 -2.52 -40.20
C ASP A 391 13.74 -1.05 -40.66
N GLY A 392 13.67 -0.11 -39.71
CA GLY A 392 13.77 1.34 -39.97
C GLY A 392 12.49 1.98 -40.51
N ALA A 393 11.42 1.22 -40.72
CA ALA A 393 10.11 1.74 -41.13
C ALA A 393 9.13 1.81 -39.96
N ARG A 394 8.25 2.82 -39.97
CA ARG A 394 7.18 2.97 -38.98
C ARG A 394 5.97 2.14 -39.40
N VAL A 395 5.49 1.26 -38.51
CA VAL A 395 4.32 0.41 -38.71
C VAL A 395 3.32 0.64 -37.58
N THR A 396 2.05 0.88 -37.91
CA THR A 396 0.96 0.98 -36.92
C THR A 396 0.15 -0.30 -36.93
N ILE A 397 -0.01 -0.89 -35.76
CA ILE A 397 -0.68 -2.18 -35.55
C ILE A 397 -1.89 -1.95 -34.64
N PRO A 398 -3.13 -2.17 -35.10
CA PRO A 398 -4.28 -2.22 -34.21
C PRO A 398 -4.24 -3.53 -33.41
N VAL A 399 -4.42 -3.43 -32.10
CA VAL A 399 -4.36 -4.56 -31.17
C VAL A 399 -5.61 -4.56 -30.29
N THR A 400 -6.36 -5.65 -30.31
CA THR A 400 -7.42 -5.89 -29.32
C THR A 400 -6.78 -6.50 -28.07
N LEU A 401 -6.98 -5.86 -26.91
CA LEU A 401 -6.43 -6.31 -25.64
C LEU A 401 -7.19 -7.53 -25.13
N GLU A 402 -6.54 -8.68 -25.11
CA GLU A 402 -7.07 -9.91 -24.54
C GLU A 402 -6.66 -10.05 -23.08
N ALA A 403 -7.37 -10.91 -22.33
CA ALA A 403 -7.09 -11.17 -20.92
C ALA A 403 -5.60 -11.45 -20.70
N ASP A 404 -4.96 -10.59 -19.91
CA ASP A 404 -3.51 -10.62 -19.77
C ASP A 404 -3.10 -11.78 -18.87
N LYS A 405 -2.32 -12.72 -19.40
CA LYS A 405 -1.75 -13.81 -18.58
C LYS A 405 -0.41 -13.43 -17.94
N ARG A 406 0.10 -12.21 -18.21
CA ARG A 406 1.34 -11.71 -17.60
C ARG A 406 1.06 -11.30 -16.16
N GLY A 407 1.87 -11.80 -15.24
CA GLY A 407 1.81 -11.44 -13.83
C GLY A 407 2.64 -10.19 -13.53
N TYR A 408 2.37 -9.56 -12.39
CA TYR A 408 3.17 -8.43 -11.90
C TYR A 408 4.64 -8.81 -11.67
N PHE A 409 4.86 -9.99 -11.09
CA PHE A 409 6.18 -10.48 -10.77
C PHE A 409 6.82 -11.24 -11.93
N PHE A 410 6.01 -11.97 -12.70
CA PHE A 410 6.48 -12.94 -13.69
C PHE A 410 5.73 -12.75 -14.99
N ASN A 411 6.46 -12.78 -16.09
CA ASN A 411 5.92 -12.64 -17.43
C ASN A 411 6.36 -13.84 -18.28
N PRO A 412 5.82 -15.04 -17.99
CA PRO A 412 6.09 -16.21 -18.80
C PRO A 412 5.57 -16.04 -20.22
N MET A 413 6.39 -16.46 -21.15
CA MET A 413 5.98 -16.80 -22.51
C MET A 413 6.38 -18.25 -22.74
N PRO A 414 5.43 -19.21 -22.58
CA PRO A 414 5.69 -20.63 -22.75
C PRO A 414 6.33 -20.99 -24.09
N GLU A 415 6.09 -20.17 -25.12
CA GLU A 415 6.61 -20.35 -26.47
C GLU A 415 8.12 -20.03 -26.61
N PHE A 416 8.75 -19.49 -25.56
CA PHE A 416 10.18 -19.20 -25.49
C PHE A 416 10.88 -20.15 -24.49
N GLU A 417 11.30 -21.33 -24.97
CA GLU A 417 12.02 -22.31 -24.14
C GLU A 417 13.54 -22.20 -24.34
N LEU A 418 14.27 -21.89 -23.27
CA LEU A 418 15.72 -22.02 -23.22
C LEU A 418 16.09 -23.43 -22.76
N PRO A 419 17.16 -24.05 -23.31
CA PRO A 419 17.53 -25.40 -22.93
C PRO A 419 17.91 -25.46 -21.44
N THR A 420 17.48 -26.50 -20.73
CA THR A 420 17.86 -26.71 -19.32
C THR A 420 19.38 -26.73 -19.14
N LEU A 421 20.07 -27.49 -20.00
CA LEU A 421 21.52 -27.56 -20.06
C LEU A 421 21.95 -27.99 -21.47
N ALA A 422 22.76 -27.18 -22.15
CA ALA A 422 23.24 -27.50 -23.49
C ALA A 422 24.64 -26.92 -23.76
N GLU A 423 25.39 -27.56 -24.67
CA GLU A 423 26.56 -26.94 -25.29
C GLU A 423 26.06 -26.02 -26.42
N VAL A 424 26.32 -24.71 -26.29
CA VAL A 424 25.80 -23.68 -27.20
C VAL A 424 26.82 -23.21 -28.23
N ALA A 425 28.10 -23.49 -27.98
CA ALA A 425 29.22 -23.35 -28.92
C ALA A 425 30.36 -24.27 -28.46
N PRO A 426 31.36 -24.57 -29.31
CA PRO A 426 32.42 -25.52 -28.96
C PRO A 426 33.13 -25.18 -27.63
N GLY A 427 32.91 -26.02 -26.63
CA GLY A 427 33.40 -25.88 -25.25
C GLY A 427 32.68 -24.83 -24.42
N ILE A 428 31.58 -24.23 -24.89
CA ILE A 428 30.78 -23.25 -24.15
C ILE A 428 29.43 -23.86 -23.81
N PHE A 429 29.17 -23.97 -22.51
CA PHE A 429 27.94 -24.54 -21.99
C PHE A 429 26.99 -23.47 -21.47
N TYR A 430 25.70 -23.72 -21.61
CA TYR A 430 24.63 -22.95 -21.03
C TYR A 430 23.91 -23.81 -20.00
N VAL A 431 23.62 -23.23 -18.84
CA VAL A 431 22.90 -23.86 -17.72
C VAL A 431 21.78 -22.92 -17.30
N ASN A 432 20.53 -23.32 -17.51
CA ASN A 432 19.37 -22.62 -16.98
C ASN A 432 19.17 -23.02 -15.51
N LEU A 433 19.53 -22.15 -14.57
CA LEU A 433 19.45 -22.43 -13.13
C LEU A 433 18.00 -22.50 -12.60
N VAL A 434 17.01 -22.09 -13.39
CA VAL A 434 15.59 -22.20 -13.02
C VAL A 434 15.12 -23.64 -13.20
N THR A 435 15.47 -24.27 -14.33
CA THR A 435 14.97 -25.58 -14.71
C THR A 435 15.97 -26.71 -14.45
N CYS A 436 17.27 -26.40 -14.34
CA CYS A 436 18.32 -27.38 -14.13
C CYS A 436 18.22 -27.98 -12.73
N THR A 437 17.88 -29.26 -12.69
CA THR A 437 17.88 -30.02 -11.44
C THR A 437 19.30 -30.40 -11.05
N LYS A 438 19.48 -30.78 -9.79
CA LYS A 438 20.75 -31.34 -9.31
C LYS A 438 21.21 -32.55 -10.15
N ALA A 439 20.27 -33.39 -10.60
CA ALA A 439 20.58 -34.57 -11.41
C ALA A 439 21.07 -34.19 -12.81
N ASP A 440 20.44 -33.20 -13.46
CA ASP A 440 20.88 -32.69 -14.77
C ASP A 440 22.31 -32.14 -14.69
N TYR A 441 22.59 -31.38 -13.62
CA TYR A 441 23.90 -30.81 -13.37
C TYR A 441 24.97 -31.89 -13.11
N GLU A 442 24.68 -32.88 -12.26
CA GLU A 442 25.59 -33.99 -11.97
C GLU A 442 25.90 -34.84 -13.20
N ALA A 443 24.91 -35.08 -14.06
CA ALA A 443 25.07 -35.84 -15.30
C ALA A 443 26.06 -35.21 -16.29
N ARG A 444 26.24 -33.88 -16.22
CA ARG A 444 27.12 -33.11 -17.12
C ARG A 444 28.32 -32.48 -16.40
N LEU A 445 28.55 -32.84 -15.13
CA LEU A 445 29.55 -32.19 -14.29
C LEU A 445 30.97 -32.25 -14.88
N ASN A 446 31.35 -33.40 -15.46
CA ASN A 446 32.66 -33.56 -16.10
C ASN A 446 32.80 -32.68 -17.34
N ASP A 447 31.74 -32.57 -18.16
CA ASP A 447 31.73 -31.73 -19.35
C ASP A 447 31.83 -30.25 -18.96
N LEU A 448 31.07 -29.82 -17.94
CA LEU A 448 31.12 -28.47 -17.39
C LEU A 448 32.49 -28.14 -16.79
N ALA A 449 33.14 -29.11 -16.12
CA ALA A 449 34.47 -28.94 -15.55
C ALA A 449 35.57 -28.80 -16.61
N GLN A 450 35.37 -29.39 -17.80
CA GLN A 450 36.28 -29.27 -18.95
C GLN A 450 35.89 -28.17 -19.92
N ALA A 451 34.77 -27.47 -19.69
CA ALA A 451 34.29 -26.43 -20.56
C ALA A 451 35.29 -25.26 -20.66
N ARG A 452 35.40 -24.69 -21.86
CA ARG A 452 36.08 -23.41 -22.08
C ARG A 452 35.32 -22.25 -21.42
N GLY A 453 34.00 -22.38 -21.25
CA GLY A 453 33.18 -21.41 -20.55
C GLY A 453 31.81 -21.97 -20.19
N VAL A 454 31.22 -21.45 -19.12
CA VAL A 454 29.87 -21.82 -18.68
C VAL A 454 29.07 -20.55 -18.45
N ILE A 455 27.89 -20.48 -19.05
CA ILE A 455 26.89 -19.43 -18.87
C ILE A 455 25.85 -19.97 -17.90
N PHE A 456 25.88 -19.45 -16.67
CA PHE A 456 24.83 -19.68 -15.69
C PHE A 456 23.75 -18.63 -15.86
N ASP A 457 22.58 -19.04 -16.34
CA ASP A 457 21.44 -18.16 -16.49
C ASP A 457 20.48 -18.37 -15.33
N TRP A 458 20.33 -17.32 -14.52
CA TRP A 458 19.33 -17.28 -13.43
C TRP A 458 18.22 -16.27 -13.70
N ARG A 459 18.13 -15.78 -14.93
CA ARG A 459 16.97 -14.97 -15.35
C ARG A 459 15.78 -15.91 -15.37
N TRP A 460 14.79 -15.60 -14.53
CA TRP A 460 13.59 -16.40 -14.48
C TRP A 460 12.75 -16.17 -15.74
N ASP A 461 12.53 -17.24 -16.52
CA ASP A 461 11.71 -17.27 -17.74
C ASP A 461 10.20 -17.28 -17.45
N GLY A 462 9.83 -17.37 -16.17
CA GLY A 462 8.45 -17.30 -15.68
C GLY A 462 7.72 -18.64 -15.66
N GLN A 463 8.37 -19.75 -16.02
CA GLN A 463 7.82 -21.10 -15.84
C GLN A 463 7.88 -21.54 -14.37
#